data_AF-A0A3R7LK80-F1
#
_entry.id   AF-A0A3R7LK80-F1
#
_cell.length_a   1.000
_cell.length_b   1.000
_cell.length_c   1.000
_cell.angle_alpha   90.00
_cell.angle_beta   90.00
_cell.angle_gamma   90.00
#
_symmetry.space_group_name_H-M   'P 1'
#
loop_
_entity.id
_entity.type
_entity.pdbx_description
1 polymer ?
#
loop_
_entity_poly.entity_id
_entity_poly.type
_entity_poly.pdbx_seq_one_letter_code
_entity_poly.pdbx_strand_id
1 'polypeptide(L)'
;MASVDSALGTARDVLQSEMQSRRVHGVLGVVTEVMLDVGSVVFIDPLQLEPRLNGFRRHVIHLSPTLEQQFFVLAEYLGNTSVRSAHAVIRGEEAAAVADVLRRSLVTFGGSLRSPTLLAGGDALAGHLPAEGDVFVAGLAAGDVAAIAKHVASHGRVRVFVAFSEFALLHADFVAAFAGGAGADRVVFATSLPHWNETNSTSKTAQDFIRSVPNATQRTPLSLRAFATARLLQTVLSRMDKVNADLLAHFFYMNIAVTVDDMLYGSFANDTVCDAAGGAGCGKNYGATFISVWSLARALDPAVPVLFPAVTPSMQYAEPGSWLTMAQLIGIIVGVVLLLTIVVAVVVVVLHFCRNSRDNANAPKEPTDPVTLVFTDIESSTALWSACSELMPDAVATHHRLIRVLIAKYGCYEVKTVGDSFMIACKSVFAAVQLVRELQQVFLRHEWETSALDAAYRKFEEGRAEETEGYVPPTARLDAAVYRQYWGGLRVRAGVHTGLCDIRRDEVTKGYDYYGDTANMAARTESVGNGGQVLLTRA
;
A
#
# COMPACT_ATOMS: atom_id res chain seq x y z
N MET A 1 35.51 -43.15 9.25
CA MET A 1 35.38 -41.98 10.15
C MET A 1 36.54 -42.03 11.13
N ALA A 2 37.16 -40.88 11.45
CA ALA A 2 38.18 -40.76 12.48
C ALA A 2 37.64 -39.82 13.57
N SER A 3 37.88 -40.15 14.84
CA SER A 3 37.57 -39.24 15.97
C SER A 3 38.75 -38.32 16.21
N VAL A 4 38.48 -37.07 16.54
CA VAL A 4 39.49 -36.05 16.80
C VAL A 4 39.05 -35.23 18.00
N ASP A 5 39.87 -35.23 19.04
CA ASP A 5 39.62 -34.45 20.25
C ASP A 5 40.45 -33.16 20.24
N SER A 6 39.87 -32.07 20.72
CA SER A 6 40.54 -30.77 20.79
C SER A 6 39.98 -29.93 21.93
N ALA A 7 40.78 -28.97 22.41
CA ALA A 7 40.27 -27.91 23.26
C ALA A 7 39.45 -26.91 22.42
N LEU A 8 38.41 -26.29 23.02
CA LEU A 8 37.50 -25.38 22.32
C LEU A 8 38.21 -24.26 21.57
N GLY A 9 39.20 -23.62 22.22
CA GLY A 9 39.95 -22.50 21.63
C GLY A 9 40.86 -22.88 20.46
N THR A 10 41.20 -24.16 20.29
CA THR A 10 42.12 -24.65 19.25
C THR A 10 41.42 -25.56 18.22
N ALA A 11 40.10 -25.74 18.32
CA ALA A 11 39.37 -26.72 17.53
C ALA A 11 39.46 -26.48 16.01
N ARG A 12 39.47 -25.21 15.59
CA ARG A 12 39.67 -24.82 14.19
C ARG A 12 41.06 -25.20 13.68
N ASP A 13 42.09 -24.93 14.46
CA ASP A 13 43.49 -25.20 14.08
C ASP A 13 43.73 -26.72 13.98
N VAL A 14 43.16 -27.48 14.91
CA VAL A 14 43.20 -28.95 14.87
C VAL A 14 42.49 -29.48 13.62
N LEU A 15 41.31 -28.95 13.27
CA LEU A 15 40.63 -29.31 12.02
C LEU A 15 41.49 -29.01 10.80
N GLN A 16 42.13 -27.84 10.75
CA GLN A 16 43.02 -27.48 9.64
C GLN A 16 44.25 -28.39 9.55
N SER A 17 44.83 -28.77 10.69
CA SER A 17 45.92 -29.75 10.75
C SER A 17 45.49 -31.14 10.24
N GLU A 18 44.30 -31.60 10.62
CA GLU A 18 43.73 -32.86 10.10
C GLU A 18 43.50 -32.79 8.58
N MET A 19 43.06 -31.64 8.06
CA MET A 19 42.89 -31.43 6.62
C MET A 19 44.21 -31.43 5.83
N GLN A 20 45.32 -31.07 6.45
CA GLN A 20 46.64 -31.14 5.82
C GLN A 20 47.18 -32.57 5.76
N SER A 21 46.85 -33.39 6.76
CA SER A 21 47.34 -34.77 6.87
C SER A 21 46.40 -35.81 6.26
N ARG A 22 45.11 -35.49 6.10
CA ARG A 22 44.07 -36.41 5.65
C ARG A 22 43.09 -35.71 4.70
N ARG A 23 42.45 -36.50 3.82
CA ARG A 23 41.35 -36.02 3.00
C ARG A 23 40.06 -35.97 3.83
N VAL A 24 39.79 -34.81 4.41
CA VAL A 24 38.55 -34.54 5.14
C VAL A 24 37.54 -33.89 4.19
N HIS A 25 36.37 -34.50 4.05
CA HIS A 25 35.29 -33.97 3.20
C HIS A 25 34.07 -33.53 4.02
N GLY A 26 33.91 -34.05 5.23
CA GLY A 26 32.85 -33.62 6.12
C GLY A 26 33.18 -33.86 7.59
N VAL A 27 32.56 -33.04 8.45
CA VAL A 27 32.71 -33.01 9.90
C VAL A 27 31.33 -33.19 10.54
N LEU A 28 31.27 -34.00 11.59
CA LEU A 28 30.05 -34.31 12.33
C LEU A 28 30.31 -34.20 13.82
N GLY A 29 29.26 -33.91 14.60
CA GLY A 29 29.32 -33.88 16.06
C GLY A 29 29.53 -32.48 16.61
N VAL A 30 30.26 -32.39 17.73
CA VAL A 30 30.44 -31.13 18.47
C VAL A 30 31.40 -30.23 17.72
N VAL A 31 30.98 -28.98 17.48
CA VAL A 31 31.78 -27.97 16.77
C VAL A 31 31.69 -26.61 17.46
N THR A 32 32.67 -25.76 17.19
CA THR A 32 32.66 -24.35 17.57
C THR A 32 32.19 -23.49 16.41
N GLU A 33 31.69 -22.29 16.70
CA GLU A 33 31.25 -21.34 15.67
C GLU A 33 32.36 -21.02 14.66
N VAL A 34 33.60 -20.83 15.14
CA VAL A 34 34.77 -20.54 14.29
C VAL A 34 35.16 -21.69 13.36
N MET A 35 34.79 -22.94 13.68
CA MET A 35 35.01 -24.08 12.76
C MET A 35 34.07 -23.99 11.57
N LEU A 36 32.83 -23.51 11.76
CA LEU A 36 31.83 -23.41 10.70
C LEU A 36 32.24 -22.44 9.59
N ASP A 37 33.25 -21.59 9.79
CA ASP A 37 33.81 -20.72 8.74
C ASP A 37 34.75 -21.46 7.77
N VAL A 38 35.12 -22.71 8.04
CA VAL A 38 36.00 -23.52 7.18
C VAL A 38 35.20 -24.07 5.99
N GLY A 39 35.08 -23.26 4.92
CA GLY A 39 34.29 -23.58 3.72
C GLY A 39 34.77 -24.76 2.87
N SER A 40 35.97 -25.29 3.13
CA SER A 40 36.56 -26.43 2.39
C SER A 40 36.07 -27.81 2.86
N VAL A 41 35.26 -27.87 3.92
CA VAL A 41 34.61 -29.10 4.42
C VAL A 41 33.12 -28.88 4.62
N VAL A 42 32.34 -29.95 4.59
CA VAL A 42 30.91 -29.88 4.92
C VAL A 42 30.66 -30.24 6.37
N PHE A 43 29.96 -29.40 7.10
CA PHE A 43 29.47 -29.73 8.44
C PHE A 43 28.09 -30.37 8.32
N ILE A 44 27.97 -31.64 8.72
CA ILE A 44 26.71 -32.38 8.67
C ILE A 44 26.16 -32.49 10.07
N ASP A 45 25.01 -31.87 10.28
CA ASP A 45 24.27 -31.78 11.51
C ASP A 45 25.14 -31.38 12.71
N PRO A 46 25.79 -30.20 12.67
CA PRO A 46 26.67 -29.76 13.74
C PRO A 46 25.93 -29.61 15.06
N LEU A 47 26.64 -29.86 16.16
CA LEU A 47 26.15 -29.64 17.52
C LEU A 47 27.03 -28.59 18.20
N GLN A 48 26.44 -27.45 18.52
CA GLN A 48 27.14 -26.38 19.23
C GLN A 48 26.88 -26.51 20.73
N LEU A 49 27.87 -26.09 21.55
CA LEU A 49 27.77 -26.12 23.01
C LEU A 49 26.99 -24.94 23.58
N GLU A 50 26.74 -23.92 22.78
CA GLU A 50 25.97 -22.73 23.14
C GLU A 50 24.76 -22.58 22.21
N PRO A 51 23.66 -21.97 22.68
CA PRO A 51 22.52 -21.64 21.84
C PRO A 51 22.92 -20.56 20.83
N ARG A 52 22.90 -20.93 19.56
CA ARG A 52 23.19 -20.05 18.42
C ARG A 52 22.02 -20.08 17.45
N LEU A 53 21.76 -18.95 16.81
CA LEU A 53 20.85 -18.91 15.68
C LEU A 53 21.56 -19.43 14.43
N ASN A 54 20.82 -20.10 13.55
CA ASN A 54 21.35 -20.61 12.31
C ASN A 54 21.60 -19.46 11.32
N GLY A 55 22.87 -19.22 11.00
CA GLY A 55 23.29 -18.43 9.84
C GLY A 55 23.43 -19.32 8.61
N PHE A 56 22.81 -18.93 7.49
CA PHE A 56 22.93 -19.69 6.24
C PHE A 56 24.39 -19.77 5.78
N ARG A 57 24.95 -20.98 5.82
CA ARG A 57 26.24 -21.33 5.23
C ARG A 57 26.02 -22.55 4.36
N ARG A 58 26.33 -22.44 3.06
CA ARG A 58 26.07 -23.52 2.09
C ARG A 58 26.70 -24.85 2.50
N HIS A 59 27.89 -24.82 3.08
CA HIS A 59 28.64 -26.00 3.53
C HIS A 59 28.26 -26.49 4.94
N VAL A 60 27.23 -25.93 5.57
CA VAL A 60 26.72 -26.37 6.87
C VAL A 60 25.30 -26.87 6.68
N ILE A 61 25.02 -28.14 6.96
CA ILE A 61 23.71 -28.77 6.73
C ILE A 61 23.11 -29.19 8.08
N HIS A 62 22.00 -28.57 8.48
CA HIS A 62 21.27 -28.93 9.70
C HIS A 62 20.20 -29.98 9.39
N LEU A 63 20.35 -31.17 10.01
CA LEU A 63 19.40 -32.28 9.86
C LEU A 63 18.44 -32.34 11.05
N SER A 64 18.96 -32.02 12.23
CA SER A 64 18.19 -31.85 13.46
C SER A 64 17.54 -30.46 13.49
N PRO A 65 16.44 -30.28 14.25
CA PRO A 65 15.76 -28.99 14.37
C PRO A 65 16.72 -27.91 14.85
N THR A 66 16.79 -26.79 14.12
CA THR A 66 17.49 -25.60 14.61
C THR A 66 16.76 -25.01 15.81
N LEU A 67 17.40 -24.10 16.55
CA LEU A 67 16.79 -23.48 17.73
C LEU A 67 15.50 -22.71 17.35
N GLU A 68 15.48 -22.09 16.17
CA GLU A 68 14.33 -21.40 15.62
C GLU A 68 13.18 -22.35 15.31
N GLN A 69 13.46 -23.50 14.66
CA GLN A 69 12.43 -24.51 14.41
C GLN A 69 11.84 -25.06 15.71
N GLN A 70 12.68 -25.27 16.73
CA GLN A 70 12.24 -25.69 18.06
C GLN A 70 11.33 -24.63 18.70
N PHE A 71 11.74 -23.36 18.74
CA PHE A 71 10.92 -22.29 19.29
C PHE A 71 9.61 -22.10 18.55
N PHE A 72 9.60 -22.23 17.23
CA PHE A 72 8.39 -22.12 16.42
C PHE A 72 7.35 -23.19 16.82
N VAL A 73 7.77 -24.45 16.90
CA VAL A 73 6.89 -25.58 17.25
C VAL A 73 6.48 -25.53 18.73
N LEU A 74 7.37 -25.12 19.63
CA LEU A 74 7.03 -24.92 21.04
C LEU A 74 6.01 -23.78 21.23
N ALA A 75 6.13 -22.70 20.44
CA ALA A 75 5.16 -21.62 20.45
C ALA A 75 3.80 -22.06 19.87
N GLU A 76 3.77 -22.86 18.81
CA GLU A 76 2.55 -23.46 18.27
C GLU A 76 1.84 -24.35 19.30
N TYR A 77 2.61 -25.20 20.00
CA TYR A 77 2.11 -25.99 21.12
C TYR A 77 1.48 -25.09 22.20
N LEU A 78 2.17 -24.02 22.60
CA LEU A 78 1.65 -23.09 23.61
C LEU A 78 0.40 -22.33 23.15
N GLY A 79 0.32 -21.94 21.87
CA GLY A 79 -0.85 -21.27 21.30
C GLY A 79 -2.12 -22.14 21.34
N ASN A 80 -1.95 -23.46 21.36
CA ASN A 80 -3.04 -24.43 21.56
C ASN A 80 -3.39 -24.67 23.05
N THR A 81 -2.71 -23.98 23.98
CA THR A 81 -3.01 -24.01 25.42
C THR A 81 -3.66 -22.70 25.88
N SER A 82 -4.08 -22.62 27.14
CA SER A 82 -4.67 -21.40 27.73
C SER A 82 -3.66 -20.29 28.04
N VAL A 83 -2.36 -20.51 27.78
CA VAL A 83 -1.28 -19.61 28.17
C VAL A 83 -1.06 -18.52 27.14
N ARG A 84 -0.98 -17.26 27.61
CA ARG A 84 -0.79 -16.07 26.74
C ARG A 84 0.57 -15.40 26.89
N SER A 85 1.37 -15.78 27.89
CA SER A 85 2.60 -15.07 28.22
C SER A 85 3.64 -16.02 28.80
N ALA A 86 4.86 -15.99 28.27
CA ALA A 86 5.98 -16.80 28.72
C ALA A 86 7.14 -15.92 29.23
N HIS A 87 7.94 -16.47 30.14
CA HIS A 87 9.23 -15.92 30.55
C HIS A 87 10.35 -16.52 29.69
N ALA A 88 11.51 -15.88 29.66
CA ALA A 88 12.72 -16.48 29.11
C ALA A 88 13.94 -16.13 29.96
N VAL A 89 14.83 -17.10 30.13
CA VAL A 89 16.15 -16.97 30.73
C VAL A 89 17.15 -17.53 29.73
N ILE A 90 17.91 -16.67 29.08
CA ILE A 90 18.78 -17.04 27.96
C ILE A 90 20.20 -16.61 28.31
N ARG A 91 21.14 -17.56 28.27
CA ARG A 91 22.56 -17.36 28.51
C ARG A 91 23.36 -17.59 27.24
N GLY A 92 24.20 -16.64 26.87
CA GLY A 92 25.09 -16.74 25.69
C GLY A 92 25.28 -15.42 24.97
N GLU A 93 26.24 -15.38 24.05
CA GLU A 93 26.60 -14.16 23.30
C GLU A 93 25.45 -13.62 22.44
N GLU A 94 24.62 -14.51 21.90
CA GLU A 94 23.47 -14.18 21.05
C GLU A 94 22.14 -14.10 21.81
N ALA A 95 22.17 -14.01 23.14
CA ALA A 95 20.97 -14.11 23.99
C ALA A 95 19.85 -13.14 23.57
N ALA A 96 20.20 -11.91 23.19
CA ALA A 96 19.23 -10.92 22.74
C ALA A 96 18.54 -11.31 21.42
N ALA A 97 19.29 -11.85 20.46
CA ALA A 97 18.76 -12.30 19.17
C ALA A 97 17.90 -13.56 19.33
N VAL A 98 18.36 -14.51 20.14
CA VAL A 98 17.60 -15.72 20.53
C VAL A 98 16.27 -15.33 21.18
N ALA A 99 16.28 -14.34 22.09
CA ALA A 99 15.05 -13.83 22.71
C ALA A 99 14.10 -13.17 21.70
N ASP A 100 14.63 -12.51 20.67
CA ASP A 100 13.82 -11.91 19.62
C ASP A 100 13.14 -12.95 18.73
N VAL A 101 13.87 -14.00 18.32
CA VAL A 101 13.26 -15.12 17.58
C VAL A 101 12.17 -15.79 18.41
N LEU A 102 12.43 -16.07 19.70
CA LEU A 102 11.41 -16.63 20.59
C LEU A 102 10.18 -15.72 20.69
N ARG A 103 10.37 -14.40 20.80
CA ARG A 103 9.27 -13.43 20.81
C ARG A 103 8.44 -13.51 19.53
N ARG A 104 9.07 -13.53 18.36
CA ARG A 104 8.38 -13.65 17.06
C ARG A 104 7.61 -14.97 16.97
N SER A 105 8.21 -16.08 17.41
CA SER A 105 7.52 -17.38 17.48
C SER A 105 6.26 -17.30 18.33
N LEU A 106 6.36 -16.76 19.55
CA LEU A 106 5.22 -16.64 20.47
C LEU A 106 4.12 -15.73 19.89
N VAL A 107 4.48 -14.57 19.34
CA VAL A 107 3.51 -13.63 18.73
C VAL A 107 2.77 -14.27 17.56
N THR A 108 3.47 -15.07 16.75
CA THR A 108 2.88 -15.79 15.60
C THR A 108 1.70 -16.66 16.00
N PHE A 109 1.74 -17.23 17.21
CA PHE A 109 0.69 -18.10 17.74
C PHE A 109 -0.15 -17.44 18.85
N GLY A 110 -0.22 -16.10 18.87
CA GLY A 110 -1.08 -15.33 19.78
C GLY A 110 -0.58 -15.23 21.22
N GLY A 111 0.65 -15.66 21.49
CA GLY A 111 1.34 -15.51 22.77
C GLY A 111 2.15 -14.21 22.87
N SER A 112 2.85 -14.05 24.00
CA SER A 112 3.73 -12.92 24.25
C SER A 112 4.94 -13.34 25.08
N LEU A 113 6.06 -12.65 24.88
CA LEU A 113 7.26 -12.83 25.70
C LEU A 113 7.37 -11.68 26.70
N ARG A 114 7.41 -11.98 28.00
CA ARG A 114 7.76 -11.02 29.05
C ARG A 114 9.21 -10.57 28.88
N SER A 115 9.61 -9.48 29.53
CA SER A 115 11.00 -9.01 29.51
C SER A 115 11.98 -10.18 29.76
N PRO A 116 12.77 -10.59 28.76
CA PRO A 116 13.63 -11.75 28.89
C PRO A 116 14.80 -11.43 29.82
N THR A 117 15.21 -12.40 30.62
CA THR A 117 16.46 -12.31 31.40
C THR A 117 17.60 -12.79 30.52
N LEU A 118 18.54 -11.90 30.23
CA LEU A 118 19.72 -12.19 29.41
C LEU A 118 20.93 -12.29 30.33
N LEU A 119 21.64 -13.41 30.27
CA LEU A 119 22.75 -13.76 31.16
C LEU A 119 24.06 -13.88 30.37
N ALA A 120 25.17 -13.48 30.98
CA ALA A 120 26.51 -13.71 30.44
C ALA A 120 26.99 -15.15 30.72
N GLY A 121 28.03 -15.58 30.00
CA GLY A 121 28.65 -16.88 30.26
C GLY A 121 29.14 -17.00 31.71
N GLY A 122 28.69 -18.03 32.42
CA GLY A 122 29.05 -18.27 33.83
C GLY A 122 28.07 -17.73 34.87
N ASP A 123 27.10 -16.90 34.49
CA ASP A 123 26.06 -16.41 35.41
C ASP A 123 25.13 -17.55 35.87
N ALA A 124 24.65 -17.45 37.11
CA ALA A 124 23.76 -18.44 37.71
C ALA A 124 22.34 -18.32 37.13
N LEU A 125 21.81 -19.43 36.59
CA LEU A 125 20.52 -19.42 35.90
C LEU A 125 19.33 -19.54 36.86
N ALA A 126 19.45 -20.39 37.88
CA ALA A 126 18.33 -20.82 38.72
C ALA A 126 17.63 -19.69 39.48
N GLY A 127 18.37 -18.64 39.86
CA GLY A 127 17.82 -17.48 40.59
C GLY A 127 16.83 -16.63 39.79
N HIS A 128 16.75 -16.86 38.47
CA HIS A 128 15.89 -16.10 37.55
C HIS A 128 14.66 -16.89 37.08
N LEU A 129 14.49 -18.14 37.53
CA LEU A 129 13.33 -18.95 37.16
C LEU A 129 12.07 -18.48 37.91
N PRO A 130 10.94 -18.27 37.22
CA PRO A 130 9.69 -17.87 37.87
C PRO A 130 9.10 -19.01 38.71
N ALA A 131 8.30 -18.66 39.72
CA ALA A 131 7.61 -19.64 40.57
C ALA A 131 6.40 -20.31 39.89
N GLU A 132 5.86 -19.72 38.82
CA GLU A 132 4.73 -20.27 38.07
C GLU A 132 4.74 -19.81 36.60
N GLY A 133 3.98 -20.52 35.76
CA GLY A 133 3.87 -20.25 34.33
C GLY A 133 4.96 -20.93 33.50
N ASP A 134 5.10 -20.49 32.26
CA ASP A 134 6.03 -21.08 31.29
C ASP A 134 7.31 -20.26 31.21
N VAL A 135 8.46 -20.93 31.22
CA VAL A 135 9.78 -20.30 31.05
C VAL A 135 10.61 -21.05 30.02
N PHE A 136 11.10 -20.33 29.01
CA PHE A 136 12.10 -20.83 28.07
C PHE A 136 13.49 -20.63 28.62
N VAL A 137 14.29 -21.69 28.61
CA VAL A 137 15.65 -21.70 29.12
C VAL A 137 16.57 -22.17 28.00
N ALA A 138 17.58 -21.35 27.70
CA ALA A 138 18.60 -21.66 26.71
C ALA A 138 19.97 -21.24 27.24
N GLY A 139 21.00 -22.01 26.91
CA GLY A 139 22.37 -21.83 27.39
C GLY A 139 22.63 -22.57 28.68
N LEU A 140 22.22 -23.84 28.80
CA LEU A 140 22.39 -24.68 29.99
C LEU A 140 23.84 -25.17 30.19
N ALA A 141 24.27 -25.21 31.44
CA ALA A 141 25.48 -25.90 31.87
C ALA A 141 25.09 -27.09 32.77
N ALA A 142 26.01 -28.03 32.96
CA ALA A 142 25.74 -29.25 33.74
C ALA A 142 25.16 -28.97 35.14
N GLY A 143 25.68 -27.93 35.84
CA GLY A 143 25.20 -27.53 37.16
C GLY A 143 23.76 -27.00 37.21
N ASP A 144 23.24 -26.49 36.10
CA ASP A 144 21.89 -25.91 36.05
C ASP A 144 20.80 -26.98 36.05
N VAL A 145 21.09 -28.19 35.56
CA VAL A 145 20.10 -29.27 35.44
C VAL A 145 19.57 -29.68 36.82
N ALA A 146 20.46 -29.85 37.80
CA ALA A 146 20.08 -30.13 39.18
C ALA A 146 19.27 -28.99 39.81
N ALA A 147 19.61 -27.74 39.47
CA ALA A 147 18.89 -26.58 39.96
C ALA A 147 17.48 -26.46 39.35
N ILE A 148 17.32 -26.75 38.06
CA ILE A 148 16.03 -26.84 37.39
C ILE A 148 15.18 -27.96 38.01
N ALA A 149 15.75 -29.14 38.22
CA ALA A 149 15.03 -30.25 38.86
C ALA A 149 14.49 -29.86 40.24
N LYS A 150 15.35 -29.26 41.08
CA LYS A 150 14.94 -28.73 42.39
C LYS A 150 13.86 -27.66 42.27
N HIS A 151 14.01 -26.72 41.34
CA HIS A 151 13.08 -25.61 41.15
C HIS A 151 11.69 -26.11 40.74
N VAL A 152 11.63 -26.96 39.71
CA VAL A 152 10.39 -27.55 39.20
C VAL A 152 9.73 -28.41 40.28
N ALA A 153 10.49 -29.18 41.06
CA ALA A 153 9.95 -29.96 42.18
C ALA A 153 9.33 -29.08 43.28
N SER A 154 9.96 -27.93 43.59
CA SER A 154 9.46 -26.99 44.60
C SER A 154 8.29 -26.13 44.14
N HIS A 155 8.12 -25.94 42.83
CA HIS A 155 7.12 -25.05 42.24
C HIS A 155 6.19 -25.83 41.30
N GLY A 156 5.06 -26.34 41.80
CA GLY A 156 4.16 -27.22 41.03
C GLY A 156 3.50 -26.59 39.79
N ARG A 157 3.57 -25.27 39.62
CA ARG A 157 2.92 -24.52 38.52
C ARG A 157 3.88 -23.99 37.46
N VAL A 158 5.19 -24.23 37.59
CA VAL A 158 6.16 -23.82 36.56
C VAL A 158 6.36 -24.94 35.54
N ARG A 159 6.43 -24.58 34.25
CA ARG A 159 6.94 -25.46 33.19
C ARG A 159 8.17 -24.85 32.55
N VAL A 160 9.18 -25.67 32.29
CA VAL A 160 10.49 -25.25 31.82
C VAL A 160 10.72 -25.84 30.43
N PHE A 161 10.93 -24.97 29.45
CA PHE A 161 11.20 -25.34 28.07
C PHE A 161 12.70 -25.25 27.81
N VAL A 162 13.32 -26.32 27.30
CA VAL A 162 14.78 -26.39 27.05
C VAL A 162 15.05 -26.73 25.60
N ALA A 163 16.21 -26.31 25.08
CA ALA A 163 16.63 -26.72 23.74
C ALA A 163 17.01 -28.21 23.73
N PHE A 164 16.58 -28.95 22.70
CA PHE A 164 16.85 -30.37 22.58
C PHE A 164 18.34 -30.70 22.46
N SER A 165 19.13 -29.83 21.82
CA SER A 165 20.59 -29.97 21.74
C SER A 165 21.24 -29.99 23.12
N GLU A 166 20.77 -29.14 24.03
CA GLU A 166 21.29 -29.03 25.39
C GLU A 166 20.83 -30.19 26.25
N PHE A 167 19.56 -30.59 26.14
CA PHE A 167 19.08 -31.83 26.75
C PHE A 167 19.89 -33.04 26.27
N ALA A 168 20.20 -33.12 24.98
CA ALA A 168 20.96 -34.23 24.42
C ALA A 168 22.41 -34.26 24.94
N LEU A 169 23.09 -33.10 25.01
CA LEU A 169 24.42 -32.95 25.58
C LEU A 169 24.47 -33.30 27.07
N LEU A 170 23.48 -32.85 27.83
CA LEU A 170 23.39 -33.00 29.29
C LEU A 170 22.49 -34.17 29.69
N HIS A 171 22.26 -35.14 28.80
CA HIS A 171 21.29 -36.22 29.02
C HIS A 171 21.55 -36.98 30.33
N ALA A 172 22.82 -37.28 30.62
CA ALA A 172 23.19 -37.96 31.87
C ALA A 172 22.82 -37.15 33.12
N ASP A 173 23.03 -35.82 33.10
CA ASP A 173 22.66 -34.93 34.19
C ASP A 173 21.13 -34.87 34.36
N PHE A 174 20.38 -34.85 33.25
CA PHE A 174 18.91 -34.87 33.29
C PHE A 174 18.38 -36.20 33.85
N VAL A 175 18.92 -37.34 33.40
CA VAL A 175 18.55 -38.65 33.94
C VAL A 175 18.85 -38.72 35.44
N ALA A 176 20.02 -38.24 35.87
CA ALA A 176 20.41 -38.25 37.28
C ALA A 176 19.51 -37.33 38.13
N ALA A 177 19.26 -36.10 37.68
CA ALA A 177 18.50 -35.10 38.42
C ALA A 177 17.00 -35.43 38.52
N PHE A 178 16.43 -36.12 37.53
CA PHE A 178 15.02 -36.48 37.46
C PHE A 178 14.74 -37.96 37.70
N ALA A 179 15.69 -38.72 38.25
CA ALA A 179 15.51 -40.15 38.53
C ALA A 179 14.27 -40.47 39.41
N GLY A 180 13.87 -39.54 40.27
CA GLY A 180 12.66 -39.64 41.10
C GLY A 180 11.35 -39.24 40.40
N GLY A 181 11.39 -38.84 39.13
CA GLY A 181 10.23 -38.48 38.30
C GLY A 181 9.54 -37.15 38.64
N ALA A 182 9.79 -36.57 39.81
CA ALA A 182 9.15 -35.34 40.26
C ALA A 182 9.39 -34.17 39.29
N GLY A 183 8.32 -33.68 38.66
CA GLY A 183 8.37 -32.53 37.75
C GLY A 183 8.88 -32.81 36.34
N ALA A 184 9.23 -34.05 36.01
CA ALA A 184 9.71 -34.41 34.67
C ALA A 184 8.63 -34.21 33.58
N ASP A 185 7.35 -34.25 33.95
CA ASP A 185 6.22 -33.93 33.09
C ASP A 185 6.18 -32.44 32.65
N ARG A 186 6.88 -31.57 33.38
CA ARG A 186 6.90 -30.11 33.19
C ARG A 186 8.20 -29.56 32.62
N VAL A 187 9.18 -30.42 32.35
CA VAL A 187 10.35 -30.07 31.52
C VAL A 187 10.05 -30.48 30.10
N VAL A 188 10.09 -29.55 29.15
CA VAL A 188 9.53 -29.72 27.80
C VAL A 188 10.56 -29.32 26.75
N PHE A 189 10.61 -30.05 25.63
CA PHE A 189 11.46 -29.73 24.49
C PHE A 189 10.84 -30.23 23.18
N ALA A 190 11.33 -29.73 22.05
CA ALA A 190 10.90 -30.15 20.72
C ALA A 190 11.97 -30.99 20.02
N THR A 191 11.59 -32.11 19.42
CA THR A 191 12.52 -33.01 18.71
C THR A 191 11.86 -33.64 17.49
N SER A 192 12.65 -33.91 16.45
CA SER A 192 12.24 -34.70 15.28
C SER A 192 12.68 -36.16 15.37
N LEU A 193 13.40 -36.54 16.43
CA LEU A 193 13.84 -37.93 16.59
C LEU A 193 12.70 -38.82 17.09
N PRO A 194 12.65 -40.08 16.65
CA PRO A 194 11.82 -41.09 17.30
C PRO A 194 12.41 -41.43 18.68
N HIS A 195 11.65 -42.19 19.48
CA HIS A 195 12.07 -42.51 20.83
C HIS A 195 13.20 -43.57 20.86
N TRP A 196 14.34 -43.20 21.46
CA TRP A 196 15.57 -44.03 21.47
C TRP A 196 15.48 -45.30 22.33
N ASN A 197 14.45 -45.42 23.17
CA ASN A 197 14.23 -46.58 24.04
C ASN A 197 12.89 -47.30 23.80
N GLU A 198 12.15 -46.98 22.72
CA GLU A 198 10.85 -47.60 22.46
C GLU A 198 10.99 -48.89 21.65
N THR A 199 10.94 -50.04 22.33
CA THR A 199 11.16 -51.36 21.70
C THR A 199 10.05 -51.79 20.74
N ASN A 200 8.82 -51.32 20.96
CA ASN A 200 7.66 -51.58 20.11
C ASN A 200 7.33 -50.41 19.18
N SER A 201 8.32 -49.58 18.85
CA SER A 201 8.10 -48.41 18.01
C SER A 201 7.68 -48.80 16.60
N THR A 202 6.80 -48.01 15.99
CA THR A 202 6.52 -48.08 14.55
C THR A 202 7.61 -47.43 13.69
N SER A 203 8.53 -46.69 14.33
CA SER A 203 9.66 -46.07 13.67
C SER A 203 10.71 -47.10 13.25
N LYS A 204 10.97 -47.17 11.95
CA LYS A 204 11.99 -48.06 11.39
C LYS A 204 13.40 -47.67 11.88
N THR A 205 13.68 -46.38 11.97
CA THR A 205 14.93 -45.83 12.50
C THR A 205 15.15 -46.25 13.94
N ALA A 206 14.13 -46.14 14.81
CA ALA A 206 14.23 -46.56 16.21
C ALA A 206 14.45 -48.07 16.36
N GLN A 207 13.72 -48.90 15.60
CA GLN A 207 13.91 -50.35 15.60
C GLN A 207 15.34 -50.75 15.20
N ASP A 208 15.87 -50.12 14.15
CA ASP A 208 17.20 -50.43 13.61
C ASP A 208 18.30 -49.93 14.55
N PHE A 209 18.08 -48.79 15.21
CA PHE A 209 18.96 -48.25 16.25
C PHE A 209 19.03 -49.19 17.47
N ILE A 210 17.88 -49.61 18.01
CA ILE A 210 17.82 -50.52 19.17
C ILE A 210 18.50 -51.85 18.88
N ARG A 211 18.35 -52.37 17.65
CA ARG A 211 19.06 -53.58 17.20
C ARG A 211 20.57 -53.38 17.10
N SER A 212 21.02 -52.19 16.69
CA SER A 212 22.44 -51.85 16.53
C SER A 212 23.11 -51.48 17.85
N VAL A 213 22.35 -50.98 18.83
CA VAL A 213 22.82 -50.59 20.16
C VAL A 213 22.03 -51.39 21.20
N PRO A 214 22.38 -52.67 21.43
CA PRO A 214 21.60 -53.55 22.32
C PRO A 214 21.71 -53.14 23.80
N ASN A 215 22.78 -52.45 24.19
CA ASN A 215 22.95 -51.97 25.56
C ASN A 215 22.12 -50.70 25.79
N ALA A 216 21.08 -50.79 26.63
CA ALA A 216 20.17 -49.68 26.94
C ALA A 216 20.89 -48.45 27.54
N THR A 217 21.99 -48.65 28.28
CA THR A 217 22.75 -47.53 28.88
C THR A 217 23.46 -46.67 27.83
N GLN A 218 23.68 -47.21 26.63
CA GLN A 218 24.28 -46.49 25.50
C GLN A 218 23.23 -45.83 24.61
N ARG A 219 21.93 -46.09 24.84
CA ARG A 219 20.82 -45.51 24.09
C ARG A 219 20.47 -44.14 24.63
N THR A 220 21.05 -43.14 24.00
CA THR A 220 20.89 -41.71 24.33
C THR A 220 20.36 -40.96 23.11
N PRO A 221 19.76 -39.77 23.30
CA PRO A 221 19.38 -38.89 22.19
C PRO A 221 20.55 -38.60 21.24
N LEU A 222 21.77 -38.39 21.77
CA LEU A 222 22.96 -38.18 20.94
C LEU A 222 23.35 -39.40 20.11
N SER A 223 23.32 -40.60 20.72
CA SER A 223 23.64 -41.83 19.98
C SER A 223 22.62 -42.14 18.88
N LEU A 224 21.33 -41.86 19.10
CA LEU A 224 20.29 -42.01 18.07
C LEU A 224 20.46 -40.97 16.96
N ARG A 225 20.74 -39.71 17.33
CA ARG A 225 21.06 -38.65 16.35
C ARG A 225 22.24 -39.06 15.47
N ALA A 226 23.34 -39.49 16.08
CA ALA A 226 24.53 -39.95 15.36
C ALA A 226 24.24 -41.15 14.45
N PHE A 227 23.43 -42.12 14.93
CA PHE A 227 22.98 -43.25 14.12
C PHE A 227 22.16 -42.82 12.91
N ALA A 228 21.17 -41.94 13.11
CA ALA A 228 20.32 -41.42 12.03
C ALA A 228 21.14 -40.63 10.99
N THR A 229 22.08 -39.79 11.43
CA THR A 229 23.01 -39.08 10.53
C THR A 229 23.91 -40.05 9.77
N ALA A 230 24.43 -41.10 10.41
CA ALA A 230 25.26 -42.10 9.77
C ALA A 230 24.47 -42.90 8.71
N ARG A 231 23.23 -43.29 9.00
CA ARG A 231 22.31 -43.93 8.05
C ARG A 231 22.07 -43.05 6.84
N LEU A 232 21.81 -41.76 7.05
CA LEU A 232 21.64 -40.78 5.98
C LEU A 232 22.89 -40.70 5.10
N LEU A 233 24.07 -40.51 5.70
CA LEU A 233 25.31 -40.42 4.97
C LEU A 233 25.64 -41.70 4.20
N GLN A 234 25.33 -42.89 4.72
CA GLN A 234 25.47 -44.13 3.96
C GLN A 234 24.62 -44.12 2.69
N THR A 235 23.37 -43.67 2.78
CA THR A 235 22.47 -43.54 1.61
C THR A 235 22.91 -42.47 0.61
N VAL A 236 23.43 -41.34 1.09
CA VAL A 236 23.92 -40.26 0.23
C VAL A 236 25.19 -40.70 -0.48
N LEU A 237 26.19 -41.17 0.27
CA LEU A 237 27.51 -41.55 -0.26
C LEU A 237 27.43 -42.75 -1.19
N SER A 238 26.50 -43.69 -1.00
CA SER A 238 26.31 -44.82 -1.93
C SER A 238 25.82 -44.40 -3.32
N ARG A 239 25.37 -43.14 -3.48
CA ARG A 239 24.90 -42.57 -4.74
C ARG A 239 25.94 -41.63 -5.38
N MET A 240 27.15 -41.56 -4.83
CA MET A 240 28.20 -40.65 -5.28
C MET A 240 29.36 -41.43 -5.88
N ASP A 241 29.67 -41.20 -7.16
CA ASP A 241 30.84 -41.80 -7.82
C ASP A 241 32.18 -41.27 -7.25
N LYS A 242 32.17 -40.00 -6.83
CA LYS A 242 33.29 -39.32 -6.19
C LYS A 242 32.79 -38.54 -4.99
N VAL A 243 33.45 -38.70 -3.85
CA VAL A 243 33.13 -37.98 -2.63
C VAL A 243 34.07 -36.79 -2.48
N ASN A 244 33.51 -35.58 -2.46
CA ASN A 244 34.18 -34.37 -2.00
C ASN A 244 33.18 -33.46 -1.28
N ALA A 245 33.68 -32.42 -0.62
CA ALA A 245 32.85 -31.49 0.16
C ALA A 245 31.77 -30.83 -0.71
N ASP A 246 32.14 -30.27 -1.86
CA ASP A 246 31.20 -29.56 -2.73
C ASP A 246 30.06 -30.43 -3.23
N LEU A 247 30.37 -31.65 -3.70
CA LEU A 247 29.38 -32.62 -4.17
C LEU A 247 28.47 -33.08 -3.03
N LEU A 248 29.02 -33.24 -1.82
CA LEU A 248 28.23 -33.65 -0.65
C LEU A 248 27.24 -32.56 -0.25
N ALA A 249 27.67 -31.30 -0.17
CA ALA A 249 26.76 -30.17 0.08
C ALA A 249 25.75 -30.03 -1.07
N HIS A 250 26.22 -30.10 -2.32
CA HIS A 250 25.37 -29.97 -3.51
C HIS A 250 24.25 -31.01 -3.55
N PHE A 251 24.50 -32.24 -3.07
CA PHE A 251 23.48 -33.27 -2.97
C PHE A 251 22.24 -32.79 -2.21
N PHE A 252 22.42 -32.12 -1.06
CA PHE A 252 21.29 -31.66 -0.25
C PHE A 252 20.46 -30.57 -0.92
N TYR A 253 21.07 -29.69 -1.69
CA TYR A 253 20.36 -28.58 -2.35
C TYR A 253 19.72 -28.96 -3.69
N MET A 254 20.20 -30.01 -4.36
CA MET A 254 19.60 -30.50 -5.61
C MET A 254 18.44 -31.46 -5.38
N ASN A 255 18.39 -32.12 -4.22
CA ASN A 255 17.29 -33.01 -3.88
C ASN A 255 16.23 -32.22 -3.10
N ILE A 256 14.97 -32.35 -3.50
CA ILE A 256 13.85 -31.68 -2.83
C ILE A 256 13.81 -32.06 -1.35
N ALA A 257 13.99 -33.34 -1.03
CA ALA A 257 14.18 -33.84 0.32
C ALA A 257 14.88 -35.20 0.26
N VAL A 258 15.47 -35.64 1.36
CA VAL A 258 16.10 -36.95 1.50
C VAL A 258 15.34 -37.76 2.53
N THR A 259 14.73 -38.86 2.09
CA THR A 259 14.07 -39.82 2.98
C THR A 259 15.00 -41.00 3.22
N VAL A 260 15.22 -41.34 4.49
CA VAL A 260 15.94 -42.55 4.90
C VAL A 260 15.14 -43.23 5.99
N ASP A 261 14.76 -44.47 5.72
CA ASP A 261 13.81 -45.22 6.54
C ASP A 261 12.51 -44.40 6.68
N ASP A 262 12.14 -44.02 7.91
CA ASP A 262 10.98 -43.19 8.24
C ASP A 262 11.33 -41.71 8.53
N MET A 263 12.60 -41.32 8.40
CA MET A 263 13.07 -39.95 8.62
C MET A 263 13.11 -39.16 7.31
N LEU A 264 12.69 -37.89 7.35
CA LEU A 264 12.68 -36.97 6.21
C LEU A 264 13.51 -35.72 6.52
N TYR A 265 14.48 -35.43 5.65
CA TYR A 265 15.38 -34.28 5.78
C TYR A 265 15.21 -33.31 4.59
N GLY A 266 14.89 -32.05 4.87
CA GLY A 266 14.67 -31.02 3.86
C GLY A 266 13.21 -30.51 3.82
N SER A 267 12.85 -29.65 2.87
CA SER A 267 13.67 -29.17 1.75
C SER A 267 14.74 -28.16 2.13
N PHE A 268 15.85 -28.20 1.40
CA PHE A 268 16.93 -27.23 1.45
C PHE A 268 16.86 -26.30 0.22
N ALA A 269 17.35 -25.07 0.36
CA ALA A 269 17.37 -24.09 -0.72
C ALA A 269 18.73 -23.40 -0.77
N ASN A 270 19.34 -23.34 -1.96
CA ASN A 270 20.62 -22.67 -2.17
C ASN A 270 20.39 -21.28 -2.77
N ASP A 271 20.13 -20.31 -1.90
CA ASP A 271 19.79 -18.93 -2.28
C ASP A 271 20.55 -17.92 -1.41
N THR A 272 20.18 -16.65 -1.44
CA THR A 272 20.90 -15.56 -0.76
C THR A 272 20.89 -15.69 0.77
N VAL A 273 21.93 -15.13 1.43
CA VAL A 273 22.01 -15.05 2.89
C VAL A 273 20.91 -14.12 3.41
N CYS A 274 20.13 -14.59 4.37
CA CYS A 274 19.06 -13.82 5.00
C CYS A 274 19.16 -13.84 6.53
N ASP A 275 18.45 -12.90 7.16
CA ASP A 275 18.28 -12.85 8.61
C ASP A 275 17.46 -14.06 9.12
N ALA A 276 17.62 -14.40 10.40
CA ALA A 276 17.03 -15.58 11.05
C ALA A 276 15.48 -15.70 10.96
N ALA A 277 14.80 -14.61 10.60
CA ALA A 277 13.35 -14.58 10.38
C ALA A 277 12.91 -15.20 9.03
N GLY A 278 13.84 -15.41 8.09
CA GLY A 278 13.55 -15.98 6.78
C GLY A 278 12.69 -15.09 5.87
N GLY A 279 12.56 -15.49 4.61
CA GLY A 279 11.82 -14.76 3.56
C GLY A 279 11.88 -15.50 2.21
N ALA A 280 11.08 -15.07 1.24
CA ALA A 280 11.18 -15.60 -0.13
C ALA A 280 12.53 -15.19 -0.75
N GLY A 281 13.26 -16.16 -1.33
CA GLY A 281 14.62 -15.93 -1.88
C GLY A 281 15.76 -16.15 -0.88
N CYS A 282 15.48 -16.71 0.30
CA CYS A 282 16.47 -16.98 1.33
C CYS A 282 17.03 -18.41 1.27
N GLY A 283 18.35 -18.52 1.41
CA GLY A 283 19.05 -19.79 1.56
C GLY A 283 18.55 -20.54 2.80
N LYS A 284 18.28 -21.83 2.62
CA LYS A 284 17.76 -22.73 3.65
C LYS A 284 18.66 -23.96 3.73
N ASN A 285 19.55 -23.97 4.72
CA ASN A 285 20.47 -25.06 5.01
C ASN A 285 19.99 -25.95 6.18
N TYR A 286 18.74 -25.79 6.58
CA TYR A 286 18.05 -26.59 7.60
C TYR A 286 16.80 -27.21 7.01
N GLY A 287 16.26 -28.26 7.64
CA GLY A 287 15.08 -28.92 7.10
C GLY A 287 14.56 -30.05 7.97
N ALA A 288 14.67 -29.94 9.30
CA ALA A 288 14.04 -30.92 10.15
C ALA A 288 12.52 -30.86 9.98
N THR A 289 11.91 -32.02 9.75
CA THR A 289 10.46 -32.20 9.59
C THR A 289 9.94 -33.08 10.73
N PHE A 290 8.61 -33.20 10.86
CA PHE A 290 7.98 -34.06 11.86
C PHE A 290 8.49 -33.80 13.29
N ILE A 291 8.63 -32.54 13.65
CA ILE A 291 9.04 -32.08 14.97
C ILE A 291 7.85 -32.20 15.92
N SER A 292 8.03 -32.94 17.01
CA SER A 292 7.02 -33.16 18.05
C SER A 292 7.47 -32.54 19.38
N VAL A 293 6.54 -32.29 20.30
CA VAL A 293 6.85 -31.73 21.63
C VAL A 293 6.72 -32.80 22.69
N TRP A 294 7.80 -33.01 23.45
CA TRP A 294 7.91 -34.04 24.46
C TRP A 294 8.10 -33.43 25.84
N SER A 295 7.58 -34.10 26.86
CA SER A 295 8.05 -33.90 28.23
C SER A 295 9.32 -34.71 28.47
N LEU A 296 10.10 -34.35 29.49
CA LEU A 296 11.21 -35.17 29.96
C LEU A 296 10.69 -36.52 30.48
N ALA A 297 9.49 -36.57 31.06
CA ALA A 297 8.84 -37.83 31.42
C ALA A 297 8.71 -38.78 30.21
N ARG A 298 8.32 -38.28 29.02
CA ARG A 298 8.32 -39.04 27.76
C ARG A 298 9.70 -39.53 27.37
N ALA A 299 10.72 -38.70 27.53
CA ALA A 299 12.09 -39.04 27.17
C ALA A 299 12.67 -40.17 28.05
N LEU A 300 12.22 -40.24 29.31
CA LEU A 300 12.64 -41.25 30.29
C LEU A 300 11.80 -42.53 30.20
N ASP A 301 10.51 -42.41 29.89
CA ASP A 301 9.58 -43.53 29.77
C ASP A 301 8.85 -43.53 28.42
N PRO A 302 9.09 -44.55 27.56
CA PRO A 302 8.46 -44.63 26.26
C PRO A 302 6.93 -44.72 26.29
N ALA A 303 6.32 -45.10 27.41
CA ALA A 303 4.88 -45.30 27.54
C ALA A 303 4.10 -43.99 27.72
N VAL A 304 4.76 -42.92 28.16
CA VAL A 304 4.15 -41.59 28.25
C VAL A 304 3.83 -41.12 26.82
N PRO A 305 2.72 -40.40 26.56
CA PRO A 305 2.43 -39.85 25.24
C PRO A 305 3.23 -38.57 24.95
N VAL A 306 3.31 -38.19 23.67
CA VAL A 306 3.82 -36.87 23.27
C VAL A 306 2.86 -35.76 23.71
N LEU A 307 3.38 -34.57 24.02
CA LEU A 307 2.56 -33.41 24.38
C LEU A 307 1.92 -32.74 23.16
N PHE A 308 2.62 -32.78 22.03
CA PHE A 308 2.17 -32.25 20.75
C PHE A 308 2.60 -33.19 19.63
N PRO A 309 1.70 -33.55 18.70
CA PRO A 309 2.04 -34.42 17.57
C PRO A 309 3.12 -33.81 16.68
N ALA A 310 3.73 -34.66 15.85
CA ALA A 310 4.78 -34.26 14.92
C ALA A 310 4.22 -33.33 13.82
N VAL A 311 4.85 -32.16 13.65
CA VAL A 311 4.51 -31.17 12.62
C VAL A 311 5.75 -30.73 11.84
N THR A 312 5.55 -30.20 10.64
CA THR A 312 6.62 -29.56 9.86
C THR A 312 6.39 -28.06 9.89
N PRO A 313 7.23 -27.26 10.57
CA PRO A 313 6.98 -25.83 10.77
C PRO A 313 7.07 -25.07 9.45
N SER A 314 6.16 -24.11 9.25
CA SER A 314 6.19 -23.22 8.08
C SER A 314 7.35 -22.23 8.13
N MET A 315 7.84 -21.91 9.34
CA MET A 315 8.84 -20.88 9.61
C MET A 315 8.43 -19.48 9.08
N GLN A 316 7.12 -19.23 9.00
CA GLN A 316 6.56 -17.93 8.65
C GLN A 316 6.11 -17.23 9.93
N TYR A 317 6.75 -16.12 10.25
CA TYR A 317 6.43 -15.33 11.44
C TYR A 317 5.36 -14.29 11.13
N ALA A 318 4.50 -14.01 12.12
CA ALA A 318 3.60 -12.86 12.03
C ALA A 318 4.43 -11.56 12.04
N GLU A 319 4.22 -10.71 11.04
CA GLU A 319 4.82 -9.38 10.94
C GLU A 319 4.41 -8.53 12.16
N PRO A 320 5.36 -8.05 12.98
CA PRO A 320 5.03 -7.20 14.11
C PRO A 320 4.59 -5.82 13.62
N GLY A 321 3.28 -5.57 13.58
CA GLY A 321 2.72 -4.21 13.50
C GLY A 321 1.75 -3.90 12.36
N SER A 322 1.46 -4.81 11.44
CA SER A 322 0.39 -4.58 10.45
C SER A 322 -0.95 -5.05 11.00
N TRP A 323 -1.60 -4.20 11.80
CA TRP A 323 -3.01 -4.38 12.20
C TRP A 323 -3.96 -4.45 10.99
N LEU A 324 -3.45 -4.13 9.80
CA LEU A 324 -4.17 -4.11 8.54
C LEU A 324 -3.42 -4.99 7.52
N THR A 325 -4.11 -6.00 7.00
CA THR A 325 -3.67 -6.74 5.82
C THR A 325 -3.48 -5.80 4.62
N MET A 326 -2.62 -6.17 3.67
CA MET A 326 -2.43 -5.41 2.41
C MET A 326 -3.75 -5.09 1.71
N ALA A 327 -4.72 -6.02 1.75
CA ALA A 327 -6.05 -5.81 1.18
C ALA A 327 -6.84 -4.70 1.91
N GLN A 328 -6.74 -4.62 3.23
CA GLN A 328 -7.39 -3.56 4.01
C GLN A 328 -6.76 -2.18 3.76
N LEU A 329 -5.43 -2.12 3.61
CA LEU A 329 -4.74 -0.88 3.26
C LEU A 329 -5.19 -0.35 1.89
N ILE A 330 -5.27 -1.23 0.88
CA ILE A 330 -5.80 -0.91 -0.45
C ILE A 330 -7.24 -0.42 -0.34
N GLY A 331 -8.09 -1.09 0.46
CA GLY A 331 -9.47 -0.68 0.69
C GLY A 331 -9.60 0.74 1.26
N ILE A 332 -8.76 1.10 2.23
CA ILE A 332 -8.75 2.44 2.83
C ILE A 332 -8.30 3.48 1.80
N ILE A 333 -7.22 3.22 1.06
CA ILE A 333 -6.70 4.13 0.05
C ILE A 333 -7.75 4.37 -1.04
N VAL A 334 -8.36 3.30 -1.56
CA VAL A 334 -9.42 3.39 -2.57
C VAL A 334 -10.63 4.17 -2.01
N GLY A 335 -11.03 3.91 -0.77
CA GLY A 335 -12.14 4.62 -0.13
C GLY A 335 -11.88 6.12 0.01
N VAL A 336 -10.67 6.52 0.42
CA VAL A 336 -10.27 7.94 0.54
C VAL A 336 -10.22 8.62 -0.82
N VAL A 337 -9.65 7.97 -1.83
CA VAL A 337 -9.61 8.51 -3.20
C VAL A 337 -11.03 8.68 -3.75
N LEU A 338 -11.91 7.69 -3.56
CA LEU A 338 -13.29 7.77 -4.02
C LEU A 338 -14.04 8.93 -3.33
N LEU A 339 -13.88 9.09 -2.01
CA LEU A 339 -14.46 10.20 -1.27
C LEU A 339 -13.98 11.56 -1.79
N LEU A 340 -12.66 11.71 -2.01
CA LEU A 340 -12.09 12.94 -2.56
C LEU A 340 -12.63 13.25 -3.97
N THR A 341 -12.76 12.24 -4.84
CA THR A 341 -13.35 12.45 -6.18
C THR A 341 -14.80 12.92 -6.12
N ILE A 342 -15.60 12.39 -5.19
CA ILE A 342 -17.00 12.82 -4.98
C ILE A 342 -17.04 14.27 -4.49
N VAL A 343 -16.18 14.64 -3.54
CA VAL A 343 -16.11 16.03 -3.04
C VAL A 343 -15.75 17.01 -4.15
N VAL A 344 -14.75 16.68 -4.98
CA VAL A 344 -14.36 17.50 -6.13
C VAL A 344 -15.51 17.63 -7.14
N ALA A 345 -16.22 16.54 -7.45
CA ALA A 345 -17.37 16.57 -8.34
C ALA A 345 -18.49 17.48 -7.81
N VAL A 346 -18.80 17.40 -6.51
CA VAL A 346 -19.79 18.26 -5.86
C VAL A 346 -19.38 19.73 -5.91
N VAL A 347 -18.10 20.05 -5.65
CA VAL A 347 -17.59 21.43 -5.75
C VAL A 347 -17.71 21.96 -7.18
N VAL A 348 -17.37 21.15 -8.19
CA VAL A 348 -17.52 21.53 -9.61
C VAL A 348 -18.98 21.78 -9.96
N VAL A 349 -19.90 20.93 -9.50
CA VAL A 349 -21.35 21.11 -9.71
C VAL A 349 -21.85 22.39 -9.05
N VAL A 350 -21.47 22.66 -7.79
CA VAL A 350 -21.85 23.90 -7.08
C VAL A 350 -21.30 25.14 -7.79
N LEU A 351 -20.03 25.13 -8.20
CA LEU A 351 -19.44 26.24 -8.96
C LEU A 351 -20.11 26.44 -10.33
N HIS A 352 -20.56 25.36 -10.98
CA HIS A 352 -21.31 25.44 -12.23
C HIS A 352 -22.68 26.10 -12.04
N PHE A 353 -23.43 25.73 -10.99
CA PHE A 353 -24.73 26.35 -10.68
C PHE A 353 -24.60 27.79 -10.17
N CYS A 354 -23.53 28.15 -9.46
CA CYS A 354 -23.29 29.52 -8.99
C CYS A 354 -22.80 30.49 -10.08
N ARG A 355 -22.37 30.02 -11.26
CA ARG A 355 -21.93 30.87 -12.39
C ARG A 355 -23.08 31.58 -13.14
N ASN A 356 -24.33 31.35 -12.76
CA ASN A 356 -25.50 32.02 -13.35
C ASN A 356 -25.91 33.32 -12.63
N SER A 357 -25.08 33.87 -11.75
CA SER A 357 -25.31 35.21 -11.20
C SER A 357 -24.98 36.27 -12.25
N ARG A 358 -25.96 37.08 -12.66
CA ARG A 358 -25.77 38.24 -13.56
C ARG A 358 -24.61 39.13 -13.04
N ASP A 359 -23.61 39.39 -13.88
CA ASP A 359 -22.52 40.29 -13.55
C ASP A 359 -23.02 41.74 -13.49
N ASN A 360 -23.11 42.27 -12.28
CA ASN A 360 -23.58 43.63 -12.01
C ASN A 360 -22.41 44.61 -11.76
N ALA A 361 -21.15 44.25 -12.01
CA ALA A 361 -20.02 45.14 -11.75
C ALA A 361 -20.17 46.48 -12.49
N ASN A 362 -20.65 46.42 -13.74
CA ASN A 362 -20.73 47.55 -14.65
C ASN A 362 -22.05 48.33 -14.58
N ALA A 363 -23.07 47.87 -13.85
CA ALA A 363 -24.33 48.60 -13.70
C ALA A 363 -24.11 49.96 -13.01
N PRO A 364 -24.62 51.08 -13.57
CA PRO A 364 -24.85 52.30 -12.82
C PRO A 364 -25.80 52.05 -11.62
N LYS A 365 -25.39 52.45 -10.42
CA LYS A 365 -26.10 52.11 -9.17
C LYS A 365 -26.43 53.33 -8.32
N GLU A 366 -25.76 54.45 -8.58
CA GLU A 366 -25.85 55.66 -7.78
C GLU A 366 -26.99 56.53 -8.31
N PRO A 367 -28.08 56.77 -7.56
CA PRO A 367 -29.24 57.51 -8.05
C PRO A 367 -28.95 58.99 -8.35
N THR A 368 -27.85 59.51 -7.78
CA THR A 368 -27.44 60.91 -7.95
C THR A 368 -26.57 61.15 -9.18
N ASP A 369 -26.04 60.08 -9.78
CA ASP A 369 -25.21 60.16 -11.00
C ASP A 369 -26.08 59.98 -12.26
N PRO A 370 -25.88 60.81 -13.31
CA PRO A 370 -26.55 60.60 -14.58
C PRO A 370 -26.19 59.24 -15.20
N VAL A 371 -27.20 58.55 -15.72
CA VAL A 371 -27.06 57.29 -16.46
C VAL A 371 -27.23 57.59 -17.95
N THR A 372 -26.31 57.08 -18.77
CA THR A 372 -26.49 57.08 -20.22
C THR A 372 -27.17 55.78 -20.63
N LEU A 373 -28.38 55.89 -21.16
CA LEU A 373 -29.15 54.75 -21.68
C LEU A 373 -29.05 54.71 -23.20
N VAL A 374 -28.80 53.52 -23.72
CA VAL A 374 -28.80 53.19 -25.14
C VAL A 374 -29.93 52.19 -25.39
N PHE A 375 -30.82 52.54 -26.30
CA PHE A 375 -31.77 51.59 -26.88
C PHE A 375 -31.33 51.26 -28.30
N THR A 376 -31.45 49.99 -28.66
CA THR A 376 -31.23 49.53 -30.03
C THR A 376 -32.37 48.64 -30.47
N ASP A 377 -32.63 48.56 -31.76
CA ASP A 377 -33.55 47.59 -32.35
C ASP A 377 -33.23 47.36 -33.83
N ILE A 378 -33.60 46.20 -34.38
CA ILE A 378 -33.40 45.94 -35.81
C ILE A 378 -34.54 46.61 -36.60
N GLU A 379 -34.19 47.35 -37.64
CA GLU A 379 -35.18 47.92 -38.54
C GLU A 379 -35.97 46.83 -39.28
N SER A 380 -37.29 46.98 -39.34
CA SER A 380 -38.17 46.06 -40.08
C SER A 380 -38.03 44.59 -39.65
N SER A 381 -37.68 44.31 -38.39
CA SER A 381 -37.38 42.95 -37.91
C SER A 381 -38.52 41.97 -38.17
N THR A 382 -39.78 42.37 -37.94
CA THR A 382 -40.97 41.54 -38.24
C THR A 382 -41.12 41.21 -39.72
N ALA A 383 -40.83 42.17 -40.61
CA ALA A 383 -40.88 41.95 -42.06
C ALA A 383 -39.72 41.04 -42.51
N LEU A 384 -38.54 41.17 -41.91
CA LEU A 384 -37.42 40.25 -42.15
C LEU A 384 -37.70 38.83 -41.65
N TRP A 385 -38.33 38.67 -40.49
CA TRP A 385 -38.79 37.36 -40.01
C TRP A 385 -39.79 36.70 -40.96
N SER A 386 -40.58 37.50 -41.68
CA SER A 386 -41.53 37.00 -42.69
C SER A 386 -40.85 36.68 -44.02
N ALA A 387 -39.89 37.51 -44.45
CA ALA A 387 -39.23 37.39 -45.74
C ALA A 387 -38.03 36.43 -45.74
N CYS A 388 -37.36 36.27 -44.59
CA CYS A 388 -36.10 35.54 -44.42
C CYS A 388 -36.14 34.65 -43.15
N SER A 389 -37.23 33.92 -42.95
CA SER A 389 -37.49 33.13 -41.74
C SER A 389 -36.39 32.12 -41.38
N GLU A 390 -35.72 31.53 -42.38
CA GLU A 390 -34.63 30.56 -42.18
C GLU A 390 -33.33 31.22 -41.71
N LEU A 391 -33.09 32.48 -42.08
CA LEU A 391 -31.82 33.20 -41.81
C LEU A 391 -31.88 34.02 -40.51
N MET A 392 -33.07 34.49 -40.14
CA MET A 392 -33.25 35.38 -39.00
C MET A 392 -32.85 34.80 -37.63
N PRO A 393 -33.03 33.49 -37.32
CA PRO A 393 -32.55 32.93 -36.06
C PRO A 393 -31.04 33.14 -35.87
N ASP A 394 -30.24 32.78 -36.87
CA ASP A 394 -28.78 32.87 -36.81
C ASP A 394 -28.30 34.33 -36.91
N ALA A 395 -28.98 35.15 -37.73
CA ALA A 395 -28.68 36.57 -37.84
C ALA A 395 -28.94 37.32 -36.52
N VAL A 396 -30.06 37.05 -35.84
CA VAL A 396 -30.38 37.66 -34.54
C VAL A 396 -29.47 37.13 -33.44
N ALA A 397 -29.13 35.84 -33.44
CA ALA A 397 -28.15 35.28 -32.51
C ALA A 397 -26.77 35.94 -32.67
N THR A 398 -26.35 36.18 -33.91
CA THR A 398 -25.12 36.90 -34.23
C THR A 398 -25.20 38.36 -33.80
N HIS A 399 -26.31 39.04 -34.06
CA HIS A 399 -26.60 40.40 -33.58
C HIS A 399 -26.45 40.48 -32.04
N HIS A 400 -27.06 39.55 -31.29
CA HIS A 400 -26.95 39.49 -29.83
C HIS A 400 -25.50 39.32 -29.38
N ARG A 401 -24.76 38.40 -30.02
CA ARG A 401 -23.36 38.13 -29.70
C ARG A 401 -22.48 39.37 -29.91
N LEU A 402 -22.62 40.04 -31.06
CA LEU A 402 -21.82 41.22 -31.40
C LEU A 402 -22.09 42.37 -30.42
N ILE A 403 -23.36 42.64 -30.11
CA ILE A 403 -23.73 43.69 -29.14
C ILE A 403 -23.18 43.36 -27.75
N ARG A 404 -23.31 42.12 -27.27
CA ARG A 404 -22.79 41.70 -25.95
C ARG A 404 -21.27 41.82 -25.85
N VAL A 405 -20.53 41.53 -26.92
CA VAL A 405 -19.08 41.76 -26.99
C VAL A 405 -18.76 43.25 -26.82
N LEU A 406 -19.52 44.15 -27.46
CA LEU A 406 -19.32 45.59 -27.33
C LEU A 406 -19.72 46.12 -25.94
N ILE A 407 -20.82 45.61 -25.36
CA ILE A 407 -21.22 45.94 -23.98
C ILE A 407 -20.08 45.61 -23.01
N ALA A 408 -19.50 44.41 -23.12
CA ALA A 408 -18.37 44.00 -22.29
C ALA A 408 -17.12 44.85 -22.55
N LYS A 409 -16.79 45.10 -23.83
CA LYS A 409 -15.61 45.89 -24.24
C LYS A 409 -15.61 47.30 -23.68
N TYR A 410 -16.78 47.95 -23.67
CA TYR A 410 -16.94 49.33 -23.19
C TYR A 410 -17.35 49.43 -21.72
N GLY A 411 -17.42 48.30 -21.00
CA GLY A 411 -17.80 48.28 -19.59
C GLY A 411 -19.22 48.81 -19.34
N CYS A 412 -20.13 48.63 -20.31
CA CYS A 412 -21.55 48.93 -20.15
C CYS A 412 -22.29 47.72 -19.55
N TYR A 413 -23.57 47.91 -19.26
CA TYR A 413 -24.42 46.93 -18.60
C TYR A 413 -25.66 46.62 -19.45
N GLU A 414 -25.85 45.34 -19.79
CA GLU A 414 -27.08 44.85 -20.44
C GLU A 414 -28.21 44.83 -19.41
N VAL A 415 -29.19 45.74 -19.55
CA VAL A 415 -30.33 45.83 -18.64
C VAL A 415 -31.30 44.69 -18.96
N LYS A 416 -31.81 44.68 -20.19
CA LYS A 416 -32.72 43.68 -20.70
C LYS A 416 -32.68 43.64 -22.23
N THR A 417 -33.10 42.51 -22.76
CA THR A 417 -33.34 42.32 -24.19
C THR A 417 -34.80 41.90 -24.36
N VAL A 418 -35.52 42.55 -25.27
CA VAL A 418 -36.91 42.21 -25.61
C VAL A 418 -36.98 41.97 -27.10
N GLY A 419 -37.09 40.70 -27.51
CA GLY A 419 -36.91 40.32 -28.91
C GLY A 419 -35.49 40.59 -29.37
N ASP A 420 -35.35 41.43 -30.39
CA ASP A 420 -34.09 41.95 -30.92
C ASP A 420 -33.71 43.34 -30.37
N SER A 421 -34.53 43.94 -29.50
CA SER A 421 -34.22 45.22 -28.89
C SER A 421 -33.33 45.08 -27.64
N PHE A 422 -32.28 45.88 -27.55
CA PHE A 422 -31.44 45.98 -26.33
C PHE A 422 -31.69 47.29 -25.61
N MET A 423 -31.78 47.19 -24.28
CA MET A 423 -31.60 48.31 -23.37
C MET A 423 -30.27 48.16 -22.64
N ILE A 424 -29.39 49.14 -22.81
CA ILE A 424 -28.02 49.12 -22.28
C ILE A 424 -27.84 50.38 -21.42
N ALA A 425 -27.24 50.21 -20.24
CA ALA A 425 -26.89 51.31 -19.34
C ALA A 425 -25.36 51.46 -19.25
N CYS A 426 -24.87 52.68 -19.40
CA CYS A 426 -23.46 52.99 -19.29
C CYS A 426 -23.24 54.07 -18.22
N LYS A 427 -22.19 53.91 -17.41
CA LYS A 427 -21.75 54.95 -16.44
C LYS A 427 -21.08 56.15 -17.12
N SER A 428 -20.64 55.98 -18.37
CA SER A 428 -19.93 56.99 -19.15
C SER A 428 -20.64 57.24 -20.47
N VAL A 429 -20.96 58.51 -20.71
CA VAL A 429 -21.53 59.00 -21.99
C VAL A 429 -20.60 58.63 -23.15
N PHE A 430 -19.29 58.84 -22.98
CA PHE A 430 -18.31 58.56 -24.02
C PHE A 430 -18.25 57.06 -24.36
N ALA A 431 -18.34 56.18 -23.35
CA ALA A 431 -18.40 54.74 -23.57
C ALA A 431 -19.66 54.33 -24.35
N ALA A 432 -20.83 54.89 -24.02
CA ALA A 432 -22.07 54.65 -24.75
C ALA A 432 -21.97 55.08 -26.22
N VAL A 433 -21.40 56.26 -26.49
CA VAL A 433 -21.22 56.78 -27.86
C VAL A 433 -20.22 55.92 -28.65
N GLN A 434 -19.12 55.49 -28.03
CA GLN A 434 -18.18 54.57 -28.69
C GLN A 434 -18.82 53.21 -28.98
N LEU A 435 -19.64 52.69 -28.06
CA LEU A 435 -20.38 51.45 -28.23
C LEU A 435 -21.29 51.52 -29.46
N VAL A 436 -22.16 52.53 -29.57
CA VAL A 436 -23.10 52.62 -30.71
C VAL A 436 -22.38 52.94 -32.02
N ARG A 437 -21.27 53.68 -31.99
CA ARG A 437 -20.43 53.91 -33.17
C ARG A 437 -19.78 52.62 -33.66
N GLU A 438 -19.14 51.87 -32.75
CA GLU A 438 -18.49 50.61 -33.11
C GLU A 438 -19.52 49.55 -33.49
N LEU A 439 -20.73 49.57 -32.90
CA LEU A 439 -21.85 48.72 -33.30
C LEU A 439 -22.12 48.86 -34.79
N GLN A 440 -22.35 50.07 -35.29
CA GLN A 440 -22.59 50.29 -36.73
C GLN A 440 -21.41 49.79 -37.59
N GLN A 441 -20.17 50.03 -37.16
CA GLN A 441 -18.97 49.61 -37.90
C GLN A 441 -18.73 48.10 -37.90
N VAL A 442 -19.06 47.42 -36.79
CA VAL A 442 -18.91 45.96 -36.66
C VAL A 442 -19.99 45.26 -37.47
N PHE A 443 -21.22 45.76 -37.43
CA PHE A 443 -22.32 45.20 -38.22
C PHE A 443 -22.08 45.34 -39.73
N LEU A 444 -21.60 46.50 -40.17
CA LEU A 444 -21.22 46.73 -41.57
C LEU A 444 -20.07 45.83 -42.04
N ARG A 445 -19.06 45.59 -41.19
CA ARG A 445 -17.88 44.77 -41.53
C ARG A 445 -18.10 43.28 -41.33
N HIS A 446 -19.19 42.88 -40.68
CA HIS A 446 -19.44 41.47 -40.42
C HIS A 446 -19.87 40.77 -41.72
N GLU A 447 -19.27 39.61 -41.98
CA GLU A 447 -19.69 38.76 -43.09
C GLU A 447 -20.93 37.97 -42.66
N TRP A 448 -22.11 38.47 -43.04
CA TRP A 448 -23.41 37.86 -42.73
C TRP A 448 -23.70 36.58 -43.54
N GLU A 449 -22.78 36.15 -44.39
CA GLU A 449 -22.87 34.95 -45.25
C GLU A 449 -24.11 34.90 -46.17
N THR A 450 -24.82 36.03 -46.32
CA THR A 450 -26.01 36.17 -47.16
C THR A 450 -26.18 37.60 -47.66
N SER A 451 -26.72 37.75 -48.87
CA SER A 451 -27.17 39.05 -49.42
C SER A 451 -28.70 39.20 -49.37
N ALA A 452 -29.41 38.20 -48.85
CA ALA A 452 -30.88 38.19 -48.80
C ALA A 452 -31.43 39.28 -47.87
N LEU A 453 -30.75 39.55 -46.75
CA LEU A 453 -31.11 40.62 -45.82
C LEU A 453 -31.05 42.00 -46.51
N ASP A 454 -29.95 42.29 -47.19
CA ASP A 454 -29.78 43.53 -47.96
C ASP A 454 -30.79 43.65 -49.10
N ALA A 455 -31.07 42.56 -49.81
CA ALA A 455 -32.09 42.55 -50.86
C ALA A 455 -33.49 42.84 -50.30
N ALA A 456 -33.84 42.31 -49.12
CA ALA A 456 -35.11 42.55 -48.46
C ALA A 456 -35.27 44.03 -48.06
N TYR A 457 -34.26 44.64 -47.45
CA TYR A 457 -34.31 46.07 -47.10
C TYR A 457 -34.51 46.97 -48.33
N ARG A 458 -33.80 46.71 -49.43
CA ARG A 458 -33.97 47.50 -50.66
C ARG A 458 -35.39 47.37 -51.23
N LYS A 459 -35.95 46.15 -51.20
CA LYS A 459 -37.33 45.90 -51.61
C LYS A 459 -38.33 46.65 -50.71
N PHE A 460 -38.09 46.70 -49.39
CA PHE A 460 -38.94 47.45 -48.47
C PHE A 460 -38.89 48.96 -48.77
N GLU A 461 -37.72 49.51 -49.06
CA GLU A 461 -37.60 50.92 -49.45
C GLU A 461 -38.28 51.23 -50.79
N GLU A 462 -38.17 50.34 -51.78
CA GLU A 462 -38.86 50.49 -53.07
C GLU A 462 -40.38 50.46 -52.90
N GLY A 463 -40.91 49.49 -52.15
CA GLY A 463 -42.34 49.43 -51.83
C GLY A 463 -42.83 50.69 -51.10
N ARG A 464 -42.05 51.20 -50.14
CA ARG A 464 -42.39 52.45 -49.44
C ARG A 464 -42.41 53.67 -50.37
N ALA A 465 -41.58 53.71 -51.41
CA ALA A 465 -41.56 54.79 -52.39
C ALA A 465 -42.75 54.76 -53.34
N GLU A 466 -43.34 53.59 -53.58
CA GLU A 466 -44.59 53.47 -54.32
C GLU A 466 -45.80 53.93 -53.48
N GLU A 467 -45.77 53.65 -52.17
CA GLU A 467 -46.87 53.96 -51.26
C GLU A 467 -46.86 55.39 -50.71
N THR A 468 -45.68 55.98 -50.51
CA THR A 468 -45.51 57.28 -49.84
C THR A 468 -45.01 58.34 -50.81
N GLU A 469 -45.89 59.27 -51.20
CA GLU A 469 -45.53 60.40 -52.07
C GLU A 469 -44.42 61.26 -51.42
N GLY A 470 -43.34 61.50 -52.18
CA GLY A 470 -42.19 62.28 -51.72
C GLY A 470 -41.12 61.49 -50.95
N TYR A 471 -41.32 60.18 -50.69
CA TYR A 471 -40.27 59.33 -50.12
C TYR A 471 -39.28 58.89 -51.21
N VAL A 472 -37.98 59.12 -50.98
CA VAL A 472 -36.90 58.67 -51.87
C VAL A 472 -36.13 57.54 -51.17
N PRO A 473 -36.03 56.34 -51.78
CA PRO A 473 -35.26 55.24 -51.23
C PRO A 473 -33.80 55.64 -50.96
N PRO A 474 -33.35 55.64 -49.69
CA PRO A 474 -32.01 56.11 -49.35
C PRO A 474 -30.91 55.16 -49.83
N THR A 475 -31.20 53.87 -50.00
CA THR A 475 -30.19 52.85 -50.32
C THR A 475 -30.54 51.98 -51.52
N ALA A 476 -31.82 51.76 -51.82
CA ALA A 476 -32.25 50.81 -52.84
C ALA A 476 -31.74 51.13 -54.25
N ARG A 477 -31.60 52.41 -54.58
CA ARG A 477 -31.18 52.90 -55.91
C ARG A 477 -29.69 53.22 -56.01
N LEU A 478 -28.89 52.86 -54.99
CA LEU A 478 -27.44 53.00 -55.04
C LEU A 478 -26.82 51.94 -55.94
N ASP A 479 -25.71 52.30 -56.60
CA ASP A 479 -24.89 51.33 -57.31
C ASP A 479 -24.37 50.24 -56.35
N ALA A 480 -24.23 49.00 -56.84
CA ALA A 480 -23.88 47.86 -56.01
C ALA A 480 -22.50 47.98 -55.34
N ALA A 481 -21.54 48.70 -55.93
CA ALA A 481 -20.25 48.97 -55.32
C ALA A 481 -20.37 50.01 -54.20
N VAL A 482 -21.18 51.05 -54.41
CA VAL A 482 -21.45 52.09 -53.41
C VAL A 482 -22.25 51.52 -52.24
N TYR A 483 -23.27 50.70 -52.50
CA TYR A 483 -24.07 50.07 -51.46
C TYR A 483 -23.20 49.26 -50.50
N ARG A 484 -22.36 48.36 -51.03
CA ARG A 484 -21.50 47.48 -50.21
C ARG A 484 -20.46 48.24 -49.36
N GLN A 485 -20.14 49.48 -49.71
CA GLN A 485 -19.22 50.30 -48.92
C GLN A 485 -19.88 50.83 -47.64
N TYR A 486 -21.20 51.02 -47.63
CA TYR A 486 -21.92 51.69 -46.54
C TYR A 486 -23.00 50.85 -45.88
N TRP A 487 -23.43 49.75 -46.50
CA TRP A 487 -24.52 48.89 -46.03
C TRP A 487 -24.18 47.41 -46.18
N GLY A 488 -24.52 46.62 -45.16
CA GLY A 488 -24.39 45.17 -45.16
C GLY A 488 -25.13 44.53 -43.97
N GLY A 489 -25.97 43.54 -44.25
CA GLY A 489 -26.66 42.74 -43.24
C GLY A 489 -27.75 43.47 -42.45
N LEU A 490 -27.85 43.17 -41.15
CA LEU A 490 -28.88 43.73 -40.27
C LEU A 490 -28.66 45.22 -39.98
N ARG A 491 -29.69 46.04 -40.19
CA ARG A 491 -29.66 47.48 -39.93
C ARG A 491 -30.21 47.77 -38.54
N VAL A 492 -29.33 48.19 -37.64
CA VAL A 492 -29.69 48.51 -36.25
C VAL A 492 -29.87 50.01 -36.11
N ARG A 493 -31.02 50.45 -35.60
CA ARG A 493 -31.21 51.84 -35.16
C ARG A 493 -30.84 51.95 -33.69
N ALA A 494 -30.26 53.08 -33.30
CA ALA A 494 -29.84 53.31 -31.92
C ALA A 494 -30.17 54.72 -31.43
N GLY A 495 -30.71 54.81 -30.22
CA GLY A 495 -30.98 56.08 -29.53
C GLY A 495 -30.22 56.14 -28.21
N VAL A 496 -29.59 57.29 -27.95
CA VAL A 496 -28.81 57.53 -26.73
C VAL A 496 -29.29 58.79 -26.04
N HIS A 497 -29.53 58.68 -24.73
CA HIS A 497 -29.90 59.81 -23.89
C HIS A 497 -29.26 59.66 -22.51
N THR A 498 -28.89 60.80 -21.91
CA THR A 498 -28.29 60.86 -20.57
C THR A 498 -29.18 61.66 -19.64
N GLY A 499 -29.39 61.16 -18.41
CA GLY A 499 -30.15 61.84 -17.38
C GLY A 499 -30.23 61.03 -16.09
N LEU A 500 -30.94 61.55 -15.09
CA LEU A 500 -31.16 60.84 -13.82
C LEU A 500 -32.26 59.78 -13.98
N CYS A 501 -32.01 58.57 -13.46
CA CYS A 501 -32.93 57.44 -13.55
C CYS A 501 -33.43 57.02 -12.17
N ASP A 502 -34.64 56.47 -12.11
CA ASP A 502 -35.09 55.65 -10.96
C ASP A 502 -34.47 54.25 -11.10
N ILE A 503 -33.38 54.02 -10.36
CA ILE A 503 -32.59 52.78 -10.41
C ILE A 503 -33.19 51.77 -9.43
N ARG A 504 -33.61 50.61 -9.94
CA ARG A 504 -34.19 49.54 -9.13
C ARG A 504 -33.42 48.24 -9.28
N ARG A 505 -33.18 47.54 -8.18
CA ARG A 505 -32.61 46.20 -8.19
C ARG A 505 -33.73 45.17 -8.11
N ASP A 506 -33.77 44.25 -9.05
CA ASP A 506 -34.73 43.15 -9.07
C ASP A 506 -34.24 42.01 -8.17
N GLU A 507 -35.07 41.57 -7.22
CA GLU A 507 -34.68 40.55 -6.23
C GLU A 507 -34.61 39.13 -6.82
N VAL A 508 -35.28 38.86 -7.94
CA VAL A 508 -35.38 37.54 -8.56
C VAL A 508 -34.24 37.35 -9.57
N THR A 509 -34.11 38.27 -10.52
CA THR A 509 -33.07 38.23 -11.56
C THR A 509 -31.71 38.74 -11.05
N LYS A 510 -31.68 39.34 -9.85
CA LYS A 510 -30.53 39.99 -9.21
C LYS A 510 -29.92 41.15 -10.03
N GLY A 511 -30.54 41.57 -11.13
CA GLY A 511 -30.07 42.66 -12.00
C GLY A 511 -30.58 44.05 -11.59
N TYR A 512 -30.12 45.09 -12.29
CA TYR A 512 -30.58 46.47 -12.15
C TYR A 512 -31.43 46.87 -13.36
N ASP A 513 -32.45 47.69 -13.13
CA ASP A 513 -33.33 48.26 -14.14
C ASP A 513 -33.50 49.76 -13.91
N TYR A 514 -33.84 50.50 -14.98
CA TYR A 514 -33.82 51.97 -15.00
C TYR A 514 -35.16 52.49 -15.50
N TYR A 515 -35.86 53.24 -14.64
CA TYR A 515 -37.19 53.77 -14.92
C TYR A 515 -37.17 55.30 -14.94
N GLY A 516 -38.28 55.89 -15.42
CA GLY A 516 -38.50 57.33 -15.45
C GLY A 516 -38.28 57.96 -16.82
N ASP A 517 -38.29 59.29 -16.86
CA ASP A 517 -38.30 60.06 -18.10
C ASP A 517 -37.04 59.85 -18.95
N THR A 518 -35.89 59.61 -18.32
CA THR A 518 -34.63 59.31 -19.04
C THR A 518 -34.73 58.02 -19.85
N ALA A 519 -35.29 56.93 -19.28
CA ALA A 519 -35.51 55.69 -20.03
C ALA A 519 -36.51 55.88 -21.17
N ASN A 520 -37.62 56.58 -20.90
CA ASN A 520 -38.65 56.88 -21.90
C ASN A 520 -38.13 57.76 -23.04
N MET A 521 -37.24 58.71 -22.74
CA MET A 521 -36.62 59.59 -23.74
C MET A 521 -35.61 58.83 -24.60
N ALA A 522 -34.78 57.98 -23.99
CA ALA A 522 -33.83 57.13 -24.71
C ALA A 522 -34.55 56.20 -25.70
N ALA A 523 -35.60 55.51 -25.25
CA ALA A 523 -36.41 54.63 -26.09
C ALA A 523 -37.13 55.39 -27.22
N ARG A 524 -37.72 56.55 -26.93
CA ARG A 524 -38.37 57.38 -27.98
C ARG A 524 -37.36 57.92 -29.00
N THR A 525 -36.16 58.25 -28.56
CA THR A 525 -35.06 58.68 -29.44
C THR A 525 -34.63 57.57 -30.39
N GLU A 526 -34.54 56.32 -29.91
CA GLU A 526 -34.28 55.15 -30.75
C GLU A 526 -35.41 54.92 -31.76
N SER A 527 -36.66 55.02 -31.31
CA SER A 527 -37.84 54.67 -32.12
C SER A 527 -38.04 55.53 -33.38
N VAL A 528 -37.50 56.76 -33.40
CA VAL A 528 -37.56 57.66 -34.55
C VAL A 528 -36.33 57.56 -35.47
N GLY A 529 -35.34 56.75 -35.09
CA GLY A 529 -34.15 56.49 -35.89
C GLY A 529 -34.43 55.49 -37.02
N ASN A 530 -33.76 55.69 -38.16
CA ASN A 530 -33.75 54.69 -39.23
C ASN A 530 -32.69 53.61 -38.95
N GLY A 531 -32.82 52.44 -39.58
CA GLY A 531 -31.82 51.39 -39.52
C GLY A 531 -30.46 51.89 -39.99
N GLY A 532 -29.41 51.65 -39.21
CA GLY A 532 -28.07 52.19 -39.46
C GLY A 532 -27.84 53.60 -38.90
N GLN A 533 -28.86 54.24 -38.32
CA GLN A 533 -28.77 55.58 -37.76
C GLN A 533 -28.56 55.54 -36.24
N VAL A 534 -27.68 56.42 -35.76
CA VAL A 534 -27.48 56.69 -34.33
C VAL A 534 -27.96 58.09 -34.02
N LEU A 535 -28.90 58.21 -33.08
CA LEU A 535 -29.43 59.49 -32.61
C LEU A 535 -28.99 59.74 -31.16
N LEU A 536 -28.43 60.92 -30.92
CA LEU A 536 -28.07 61.40 -29.59
C LEU A 536 -28.99 62.57 -29.26
N THR A 537 -29.60 62.57 -28.09
CA THR A 537 -30.28 63.78 -27.61
C THR A 537 -29.26 64.89 -27.33
N ARG A 538 -29.74 66.14 -27.19
CA ARG A 538 -28.89 67.26 -26.77
C ARG A 538 -28.30 67.11 -25.35
N ALA A 539 -28.98 66.38 -24.48
CA ALA A 539 -28.65 66.21 -23.07
C ALA A 539 -27.41 65.34 -22.82
#